data_AF-A0A9D0LIU8-F1
#
_entry.id   AF-A0A9D0LIU8-F1
#
_cell.length_a   1.000
_cell.length_b   1.000
_cell.length_c   1.000
_cell.angle_alpha   90.00
_cell.angle_beta   90.00
_cell.angle_gamma   90.00
#
_symmetry.space_group_name_H-M   'P 1'
#
loop_
_entity.id
_entity.type
_entity.pdbx_description
1 polymer ?
#
loop_
_entity_poly.entity_id
_entity_poly.type
_entity_poly.pdbx_seq_one_letter_code
_entity_poly.pdbx_strand_id
1 'polypeptide(L)'
;MEGHIDPGRHFLPSAAITSGSDSILSNAVGLLKEVNDSRGAVGFSFTDLAADRTDTRFGEVTTRSVESDRWVQQRLAAGAREDDIFPKARDLPENLSATEFQRLYGKIGSPKYNRIAEKIRRRVAACPLYRG
;
A
#
# COMPACT_ATOMS: atom_id res chain seq x y z
N MET A 1 5.15 -7.87 -30.68
CA MET A 1 6.22 -8.55 -29.94
C MET A 1 6.58 -7.65 -28.77
N GLU A 2 5.87 -7.86 -27.67
CA GLU A 2 6.01 -7.07 -26.44
C GLU A 2 7.37 -7.28 -25.79
N GLY A 3 7.99 -6.16 -25.40
CA GLY A 3 9.17 -6.14 -24.57
C GLY A 3 8.80 -6.56 -23.15
N HIS A 4 9.37 -7.68 -22.71
CA HIS A 4 9.39 -8.08 -21.32
C HIS A 4 10.07 -6.99 -20.47
N ILE A 5 9.31 -6.34 -19.59
CA ILE A 5 9.89 -5.53 -18.51
C ILE A 5 10.19 -6.49 -17.35
N ASP A 6 11.48 -6.68 -17.12
CA ASP A 6 12.08 -7.42 -16.02
C ASP A 6 11.82 -6.68 -14.68
N PRO A 7 11.11 -7.26 -13.69
CA PRO A 7 10.98 -6.66 -12.37
C PRO A 7 12.23 -6.98 -11.55
N GLY A 8 13.38 -6.45 -12.00
CA GLY A 8 14.65 -6.52 -11.31
C GLY A 8 14.89 -5.28 -10.45
N ARG A 9 14.91 -5.48 -9.13
CA ARG A 9 15.49 -4.58 -8.10
C ARG A 9 14.78 -3.23 -7.89
N HIS A 10 13.73 -3.23 -7.07
CA HIS A 10 13.43 -2.07 -6.25
C HIS A 10 14.44 -2.02 -5.08
N PHE A 11 15.55 -1.31 -5.32
CA PHE A 11 16.47 -0.88 -4.28
C PHE A 11 15.74 0.18 -3.45
N LEU A 12 15.33 -0.15 -2.22
CA LEU A 12 14.68 0.79 -1.31
C LEU A 12 15.65 1.93 -0.97
N PRO A 13 15.42 3.18 -1.38
CA PRO A 13 16.18 4.29 -0.82
C PRO A 13 15.63 4.56 0.58
N SER A 14 16.47 4.37 1.59
CA SER A 14 16.21 4.81 2.96
C SER A 14 16.13 6.34 3.01
N ALA A 15 14.95 6.94 2.81
CA ALA A 15 14.69 8.34 3.16
C ALA A 15 13.20 8.68 3.06
N ALA A 16 12.51 8.69 4.20
CA ALA A 16 11.50 9.70 4.60
C ALA A 16 10.70 9.18 5.81
N ILE A 17 11.29 9.26 7.01
CA ILE A 17 10.54 9.16 8.26
C ILE A 17 10.05 10.58 8.57
N THR A 18 8.79 10.91 8.27
CA THR A 18 8.12 12.07 8.88
C THR A 18 6.58 11.93 8.83
N SER A 19 5.95 12.18 9.99
CA SER A 19 4.52 12.52 10.21
C SER A 19 3.46 11.41 10.06
N GLY A 20 3.07 10.83 11.20
CA GLY A 20 2.01 9.82 11.32
C GLY A 20 0.56 10.34 11.41
N SER A 21 0.31 11.62 11.14
CA SER A 21 -1.06 12.19 11.19
C SER A 21 -1.53 12.75 9.85
N ASP A 22 -0.61 13.15 8.97
CA ASP A 22 -0.94 13.68 7.64
C ASP A 22 -1.36 12.56 6.67
N SER A 23 -0.93 11.32 6.91
CA SER A 23 -1.13 10.18 6.01
C SER A 23 -2.59 9.77 5.83
N ILE A 24 -3.43 9.73 6.88
CA ILE A 24 -4.83 9.27 6.71
C ILE A 24 -5.65 10.26 5.86
N LEU A 25 -5.49 11.56 6.10
CA LEU A 25 -6.17 12.61 5.34
C LEU A 25 -5.55 12.78 3.95
N SER A 26 -4.22 12.72 3.84
CA SER A 26 -3.50 12.74 2.56
C SER A 26 -3.87 11.55 1.68
N ASN A 27 -3.96 10.34 2.24
CA ASN A 27 -4.35 9.12 1.52
C ASN A 27 -5.80 9.19 1.05
N ALA A 28 -6.72 9.70 1.89
CA ALA A 28 -8.10 9.88 1.47
C ALA A 28 -8.19 10.88 0.30
N VAL A 29 -7.44 11.98 0.35
CA VAL A 29 -7.38 12.99 -0.72
C VAL A 29 -6.67 12.44 -1.97
N GLY A 30 -5.59 11.68 -1.84
CA GLY A 30 -4.86 11.04 -2.94
C GLY A 30 -5.74 10.03 -3.67
N LEU A 31 -6.41 9.14 -2.92
CA LEU A 31 -7.35 8.17 -3.47
C LEU A 31 -8.53 8.83 -4.19
N LEU A 32 -9.03 9.95 -3.65
CA LEU A 32 -10.07 10.76 -4.29
C LEU A 32 -9.58 11.39 -5.59
N LYS A 33 -8.32 11.84 -5.67
CA LYS A 33 -7.71 12.36 -6.90
C LYS A 33 -7.59 11.28 -7.96
N GLU A 34 -7.12 10.09 -7.62
CA GLU A 34 -6.96 8.97 -8.57
C GLU A 34 -8.30 8.49 -9.17
N VAL A 35 -9.36 8.41 -8.34
CA VAL A 35 -10.71 8.09 -8.82
C VAL A 35 -11.26 9.20 -9.72
N ASN A 36 -10.89 10.46 -9.48
CA ASN A 36 -11.41 11.60 -10.25
C ASN A 36 -10.62 11.85 -11.56
N ASP A 37 -9.31 11.58 -11.56
CA ASP A 37 -8.39 11.77 -12.70
C ASP A 37 -8.30 10.53 -13.62
N SER A 38 -9.16 9.53 -13.41
CA SER A 38 -9.27 8.31 -14.24
C SER A 38 -9.65 8.55 -15.72
N ARG A 39 -9.64 9.81 -16.19
CA ARG A 39 -9.80 10.21 -17.59
C ARG A 39 -8.48 10.40 -18.34
N GLY A 40 -7.34 10.39 -17.65
CA GLY A 40 -6.01 10.55 -18.28
C GLY A 40 -4.86 9.77 -17.63
N ALA A 41 -5.03 9.28 -16.40
CA ALA A 41 -4.09 8.39 -15.73
C ALA A 41 -4.74 7.03 -15.47
N VAL A 42 -3.92 5.97 -15.57
CA VAL A 42 -4.20 4.58 -15.21
C VAL A 42 -5.21 4.51 -14.05
N GLY A 43 -6.40 3.95 -14.26
CA GLY A 43 -7.52 4.05 -13.31
C GLY A 43 -7.21 3.49 -11.90
N PHE A 44 -8.15 3.62 -10.97
CA PHE A 44 -8.02 3.19 -9.57
C PHE A 44 -7.40 1.79 -9.41
N SER A 45 -6.45 1.67 -8.50
CA SER A 45 -5.72 0.44 -8.19
C SER A 45 -5.81 0.08 -6.71
N PHE A 46 -6.28 -1.13 -6.41
CA PHE A 46 -6.20 -1.66 -5.04
C PHE A 46 -4.77 -2.06 -4.65
N THR A 47 -3.85 -2.22 -5.62
CA THR A 47 -2.43 -2.41 -5.34
C THR A 47 -1.79 -1.14 -4.85
N ASP A 48 -2.16 0.03 -5.40
CA ASP A 48 -1.69 1.33 -4.92
C ASP A 48 -2.22 1.57 -3.50
N LEU A 49 -3.50 1.24 -3.25
CA LEU A 49 -4.03 1.22 -1.88
C LEU A 49 -3.26 0.26 -0.95
N ALA A 50 -2.75 -0.87 -1.45
CA ALA A 50 -1.92 -1.78 -0.65
C ALA A 50 -0.55 -1.19 -0.34
N ALA A 51 0.05 -0.43 -1.27
CA ALA A 51 1.28 0.32 -1.04
C ALA A 51 1.09 1.40 0.03
N ASP A 52 0.08 2.25 -0.09
CA ASP A 52 -0.23 3.29 0.88
C ASP A 52 -0.40 2.73 2.31
N ARG A 53 -1.06 1.57 2.41
CA ARG A 53 -1.28 0.89 3.71
C ARG A 53 -0.01 0.27 4.25
N THR A 54 0.87 -0.22 3.38
CA THR A 54 2.19 -0.73 3.74
C THR A 54 3.06 0.38 4.30
N ASP A 55 3.11 1.53 3.62
CA ASP A 55 3.87 2.71 4.07
C ASP A 55 3.35 3.26 5.40
N THR A 56 2.02 3.38 5.53
CA THR A 56 1.38 3.78 6.78
C THR A 56 1.77 2.83 7.91
N ARG A 57 1.70 1.52 7.68
CA ARG A 57 2.02 0.53 8.70
C ARG A 57 3.50 0.52 9.08
N PHE A 58 4.38 0.73 8.10
CA PHE A 58 5.80 0.86 8.33
C PHE A 58 6.10 2.04 9.25
N GLY A 59 5.54 3.21 8.97
CA GLY A 59 5.68 4.40 9.83
C GLY A 59 5.11 4.18 11.23
N GLU A 60 3.93 3.56 11.35
CA GLU A 60 3.34 3.21 12.66
C GLU A 60 4.28 2.33 13.51
N VAL A 61 4.91 1.32 12.91
CA VAL A 61 5.78 0.38 13.62
C VAL A 61 7.10 1.05 14.01
N THR A 62 7.75 1.77 13.10
CA THR A 62 9.05 2.43 13.38
C THR A 62 8.93 3.60 14.36
N THR A 63 7.74 4.17 14.54
CA THR A 63 7.51 5.28 15.49
C THR A 63 6.86 4.83 16.81
N ARG A 64 6.45 3.56 16.92
CA ARG A 64 5.75 3.06 18.11
C ARG A 64 6.64 3.04 19.35
N SER A 65 7.85 2.50 19.23
CA SER A 65 8.82 2.41 20.31
C SER A 65 10.22 2.14 19.77
N VAL A 66 11.25 2.35 20.60
CA VAL A 66 12.65 2.06 20.26
C VAL A 66 12.86 0.58 19.96
N GLU A 67 12.16 -0.31 20.67
CA GLU A 67 12.23 -1.75 20.46
C GLU A 67 11.65 -2.16 19.10
N SER A 68 10.50 -1.59 18.73
CA SER A 68 9.84 -1.87 17.45
C SER A 68 10.63 -1.33 16.26
N ASP A 69 11.21 -0.14 16.39
CA ASP A 69 12.15 0.42 15.40
C ASP A 69 13.39 -0.47 15.24
N ARG A 70 14.01 -0.89 16.36
CA ARG A 70 15.17 -1.79 16.34
C ARG A 70 14.84 -3.13 15.70
N TRP A 71 13.65 -3.67 15.94
CA TRP A 71 13.18 -4.89 15.28
C TRP A 71 13.14 -4.73 13.76
N VAL A 72 12.54 -3.64 13.27
CA VAL A 72 12.46 -3.34 11.83
C VAL A 72 13.86 -3.20 11.24
N GLN A 73 14.75 -2.43 11.87
CA GLN A 73 16.12 -2.23 11.40
C GLN A 73 16.91 -3.54 11.32
N GLN A 74 16.79 -4.41 12.33
CA GLN A 74 17.46 -5.71 12.33
C GLN A 74 16.97 -6.62 11.20
N ARG A 75 15.66 -6.63 10.94
CA ARG A 75 15.06 -7.42 9.85
C ARG A 75 15.51 -6.91 8.49
N LEU A 76 15.56 -5.59 8.28
CA LEU A 76 16.06 -5.00 7.04
C LEU A 76 17.55 -5.31 6.84
N ALA A 77 18.37 -5.16 7.88
CA ALA A 77 19.81 -5.46 7.83
C ALA A 77 20.11 -6.95 7.57
N ALA A 78 19.22 -7.84 8.00
CA ALA A 78 19.30 -9.28 7.73
C ALA A 78 18.88 -9.68 6.30
N GLY A 79 18.51 -8.72 5.45
CA GLY A 79 18.09 -8.97 4.07
C GLY A 79 16.61 -9.32 3.93
N ALA A 80 15.74 -8.44 4.42
CA ALA A 80 14.30 -8.57 4.25
C ALA A 80 13.91 -8.73 2.76
N ARG A 81 12.97 -9.64 2.50
CA ARG A 81 12.39 -9.88 1.19
C ARG A 81 11.19 -8.97 0.99
N GLU A 82 10.78 -8.79 -0.27
CA GLU A 82 9.57 -8.02 -0.60
C GLU A 82 8.33 -8.51 0.19
N ASP A 83 8.09 -9.82 0.23
CA ASP A 83 6.99 -10.44 1.00
C ASP A 83 7.11 -10.26 2.53
N ASP A 84 8.26 -9.82 3.05
CA ASP A 84 8.41 -9.46 4.47
C ASP A 84 7.79 -8.10 4.78
N ILE A 85 7.71 -7.23 3.77
CA ILE A 85 7.35 -5.81 3.87
C ILE A 85 5.99 -5.57 3.22
N PHE A 86 5.79 -6.06 2.00
CA PHE A 86 4.63 -5.78 1.17
C PHE A 86 3.72 -7.01 1.05
N PRO A 87 2.39 -6.86 1.15
CA PRO A 87 1.48 -7.98 1.01
C PRO A 87 1.39 -8.46 -0.44
N LYS A 88 1.13 -9.75 -0.65
CA LYS A 88 0.75 -10.24 -1.99
C LYS A 88 -0.45 -9.46 -2.53
N ALA A 89 -0.23 -8.72 -3.63
CA ALA A 89 -1.21 -7.83 -4.25
C ALA A 89 -1.63 -8.23 -5.67
N ARG A 90 -1.00 -9.26 -6.26
CA ARG A 90 -1.28 -9.70 -7.65
C ARG A 90 -2.73 -10.12 -7.93
N ASP A 91 -3.51 -10.42 -6.89
CA ASP A 91 -4.93 -10.76 -6.98
C ASP A 91 -5.85 -9.58 -6.66
N LEU A 92 -5.30 -8.37 -6.48
CA LEU A 92 -6.07 -7.16 -6.25
C LEU A 92 -6.50 -6.56 -7.59
N PRO A 93 -7.72 -5.98 -7.67
CA PRO A 93 -8.16 -5.30 -8.88
C PRO A 93 -7.32 -4.04 -9.16
N GLU A 94 -6.91 -3.87 -10.41
CA GLU A 94 -6.11 -2.74 -10.88
C GLU A 94 -6.75 -2.11 -12.11
N ASN A 95 -6.31 -0.89 -12.47
CA ASN A 95 -6.70 -0.19 -13.69
C ASN A 95 -8.21 0.05 -13.82
N LEU A 96 -8.93 0.21 -12.70
CA LEU A 96 -10.38 0.40 -12.72
C LEU A 96 -10.70 1.85 -13.12
N SER A 97 -11.40 2.06 -14.23
CA SER A 97 -11.94 3.38 -14.53
C SER A 97 -12.90 3.83 -13.42
N ALA A 98 -13.12 5.14 -13.29
CA ALA A 98 -14.08 5.69 -12.32
C ALA A 98 -15.47 5.04 -12.42
N THR A 99 -15.95 4.81 -13.66
CA THR A 99 -17.24 4.15 -13.93
C THR A 99 -17.25 2.69 -13.49
N GLU A 100 -16.17 1.94 -13.75
CA GLU A 100 -16.05 0.55 -13.32
C GLU A 100 -15.93 0.42 -11.81
N PHE A 101 -15.13 1.27 -11.18
CA PHE A 101 -15.03 1.36 -9.72
C PHE A 101 -16.41 1.65 -9.12
N GLN A 102 -17.15 2.62 -9.68
CA GLN A 102 -18.48 2.98 -9.22
C GLN A 102 -19.47 1.82 -9.33
N ARG A 103 -19.47 1.13 -10.48
CA ARG A 103 -20.36 -0.01 -10.72
C ARG A 103 -20.05 -1.20 -9.81
N LEU A 104 -18.78 -1.53 -9.63
CA LEU A 104 -18.34 -2.73 -8.91
C LEU A 104 -18.29 -2.52 -7.41
N TYR A 105 -17.75 -1.39 -6.94
CA TYR A 105 -17.44 -1.14 -5.54
C TYR A 105 -18.26 0.00 -4.93
N GLY A 106 -18.89 0.84 -5.75
CA GLY A 106 -19.65 2.01 -5.30
C GLY A 106 -18.73 3.21 -5.12
N LYS A 107 -18.68 3.77 -3.93
CA LYS A 107 -17.76 4.86 -3.60
C LYS A 107 -16.71 4.38 -2.60
N ILE A 108 -15.65 5.17 -2.44
CA ILE A 108 -14.74 5.00 -1.31
C ILE A 108 -15.59 5.00 -0.02
N GLY A 109 -15.34 4.01 0.85
CA GLY A 109 -16.12 3.79 2.08
C GLY A 109 -17.39 2.94 1.91
N SER A 110 -17.78 2.56 0.69
CA SER A 110 -18.89 1.61 0.49
C SER A 110 -18.56 0.22 1.04
N PRO A 111 -19.57 -0.59 1.44
CA PRO A 111 -19.32 -1.93 2.01
C PRO A 111 -18.46 -2.84 1.12
N LYS A 112 -18.64 -2.78 -0.21
CA LYS A 112 -17.84 -3.57 -1.16
C LYS A 112 -16.38 -3.14 -1.18
N TYR A 113 -16.13 -1.82 -1.25
CA TYR A 113 -14.79 -1.25 -1.13
C TYR A 113 -14.13 -1.61 0.21
N ASN A 114 -14.83 -1.38 1.32
CA ASN A 114 -14.30 -1.63 2.68
C ASN A 114 -13.90 -3.09 2.88
N ARG A 115 -14.60 -4.05 2.25
CA ARG A 115 -14.19 -5.47 2.30
C ARG A 115 -12.81 -5.70 1.70
N ILE A 116 -12.49 -5.05 0.58
CA ILE A 116 -11.18 -5.19 -0.07
C ILE A 116 -10.12 -4.40 0.71
N ALA A 117 -10.44 -3.16 1.13
CA ALA A 117 -9.53 -2.36 1.95
C ALA A 117 -9.15 -3.06 3.26
N GLU A 118 -10.12 -3.71 3.91
CA GLU A 118 -9.89 -4.49 5.13
C GLU A 118 -9.11 -5.79 4.85
N LYS A 119 -9.35 -6.44 3.71
CA LYS A 119 -8.52 -7.58 3.24
C LYS A 119 -7.06 -7.15 3.09
N ILE A 120 -6.81 -6.00 2.46
CA ILE A 120 -5.48 -5.41 2.30
C ILE A 120 -4.88 -5.11 3.67
N ARG A 121 -5.60 -4.40 4.55
CA ARG A 121 -5.12 -4.07 5.90
C ARG A 121 -4.68 -5.30 6.68
N ARG A 122 -5.46 -6.39 6.63
CA ARG A 122 -5.09 -7.67 7.27
C ARG A 122 -3.86 -8.30 6.65
N ARG A 123 -3.68 -8.24 5.33
CA ARG A 123 -2.49 -8.77 4.67
C ARG A 123 -1.24 -7.97 5.03
N VAL A 124 -1.33 -6.64 5.03
CA VAL A 124 -0.24 -5.77 5.48
C VAL A 124 0.12 -6.12 6.93
N ALA A 125 -0.86 -6.14 7.84
CA ALA A 125 -0.59 -6.47 9.26
C ALA A 125 0.00 -7.88 9.46
N ALA A 126 -0.21 -8.79 8.51
CA ALA A 126 0.37 -10.12 8.53
C ALA A 126 1.80 -10.18 7.97
N CYS A 127 2.36 -9.11 7.40
CA CYS A 127 3.72 -9.12 6.87
C CYS A 127 4.75 -9.28 8.02
N PRO A 128 5.75 -10.17 7.87
CA PRO A 128 6.75 -10.46 8.89
C PRO A 128 7.42 -9.25 9.55
N LEU A 129 7.64 -8.17 8.81
CA LEU A 129 8.29 -6.96 9.33
C LEU A 129 7.47 -6.29 10.44
N TYR A 130 6.13 -6.36 10.40
CA TYR A 130 5.24 -5.58 11.26
C TYR A 130 4.69 -6.33 12.48
N ARG A 131 5.26 -7.50 12.80
CA ARG A 131 4.81 -8.37 13.90
C ARG A 131 5.64 -8.24 15.19
N GLY A 132 6.67 -7.40 15.20
CA GLY A 132 7.55 -7.16 16.35
C GLY A 132 7.16 -5.97 17.20
#